data_AF-A0A2I1HCV3-F1
#
_entry.id   AF-A0A2I1HCV3-F1
#
_cell.length_a   1.000
_cell.length_b   1.000
_cell.length_c   1.000
_cell.angle_alpha   90.00
_cell.angle_beta   90.00
_cell.angle_gamma   90.00
#
_symmetry.space_group_name_H-M   'P 1'
#
loop_
_entity.id
_entity.type
_entity.pdbx_description
1 polymer ?
#
loop_
_entity_poly.entity_id
_entity_poly.type
_entity_poly.pdbx_seq_one_letter_code
_entity_poly.pdbx_strand_id
1 'polypeptide(L)'
;MLSSGSDTTTNKPSKRKLENGEDSATNIYKELEEPLSIPEKPAVIEERDGIIEMRVITNNGTMDNLLLLTSLKNCIRTQLPNMPAEYITRLVYDNKHQSMAIVKEKKRVVGGITFRLFPENNLAEIVFCVVNSDEQAKGYGSHMMNHLKDHLKENENVKYLMTYADNHAMGFFKKNGFTTEITLERRLWVGFIKDYDEATIMQCKMIPKVKYTRLQEILARQKRAIQIKLAERLKQSTKYPGLQLFHKNGVKHVDPMTIQGIKESGWDPEMEARAHGNKKTNRSIMASITAELKKHAKSWPFRIPVNGDEVPDYYKIIKAPMDLMTIESKVENNCYKTLDDYIQDVRLIFNNCRIYNAEGTIYVKCANGLEKYFNERLKFYDNANNNGIKRVKYS
;
A
#
# COMPACT_ATOMS: atom_id res chain seq x y z
N MET A 1 -7.05 -51.25 -33.97
CA MET A 1 -8.35 -50.58 -34.09
C MET A 1 -8.50 -49.62 -32.92
N LEU A 2 -8.71 -48.33 -33.22
CA LEU A 2 -9.28 -47.27 -32.35
C LEU A 2 -8.45 -46.88 -31.11
N SER A 3 -8.26 -45.63 -30.72
CA SER A 3 -8.46 -44.31 -31.34
C SER A 3 -7.77 -43.34 -30.38
N SER A 4 -6.93 -42.45 -30.91
CA SER A 4 -6.48 -41.24 -30.20
C SER A 4 -7.65 -40.27 -30.03
N GLY A 5 -7.70 -39.57 -28.90
CA GLY A 5 -8.70 -38.55 -28.60
C GLY A 5 -8.15 -37.54 -27.60
N SER A 6 -7.54 -36.50 -28.13
CA SER A 6 -7.09 -35.30 -27.41
C SER A 6 -8.21 -34.26 -27.42
N ASP A 7 -8.87 -34.02 -26.28
CA ASP A 7 -9.83 -32.93 -26.15
C ASP A 7 -9.17 -31.68 -25.57
N THR A 8 -8.65 -30.86 -26.46
CA THR A 8 -8.39 -29.43 -26.22
C THR A 8 -9.70 -28.66 -26.37
N THR A 9 -10.34 -28.29 -25.26
CA THR A 9 -11.52 -27.42 -25.26
C THR A 9 -11.12 -25.98 -25.55
N THR A 10 -11.19 -25.59 -26.82
CA THR A 10 -11.08 -24.19 -27.27
C THR A 10 -12.32 -23.41 -26.81
N ASN A 11 -12.14 -22.52 -25.84
CA ASN A 11 -13.18 -21.63 -25.35
C ASN A 11 -13.45 -20.51 -26.39
N LYS A 12 -14.40 -20.73 -27.31
CA LYS A 12 -14.87 -19.68 -28.24
C LYS A 12 -15.68 -18.64 -27.46
N PRO A 13 -15.50 -17.33 -27.71
CA PRO A 13 -16.30 -16.31 -27.05
C PRO A 13 -17.76 -16.39 -27.55
N SER A 14 -18.66 -16.66 -26.62
CA SER A 14 -20.10 -16.64 -26.81
C SER A 14 -20.55 -15.26 -27.33
N LYS A 15 -21.19 -15.23 -28.51
CA LYS A 15 -21.93 -14.07 -29.01
C LYS A 15 -23.08 -13.80 -28.04
N ARG A 16 -22.98 -12.75 -27.22
CA ARG A 16 -24.11 -12.23 -26.44
C ARG A 16 -25.22 -11.84 -27.41
N LYS A 17 -26.32 -12.60 -27.39
CA LYS A 17 -27.60 -12.17 -27.96
C LYS A 17 -28.05 -10.92 -27.19
N LEU A 18 -28.40 -9.88 -27.93
CA LEU A 18 -29.13 -8.73 -27.42
C LEU A 18 -30.59 -9.19 -27.24
N GLU A 19 -31.01 -9.39 -26.00
CA GLU A 19 -32.42 -9.55 -25.67
C GLU A 19 -33.06 -8.17 -25.42
N ASN A 20 -34.32 -8.10 -25.83
CA ASN A 20 -35.12 -6.90 -26.00
C ASN A 20 -35.40 -6.18 -24.68
N GLY A 21 -35.62 -4.87 -24.79
CA GLY A 21 -35.87 -3.96 -23.68
C GLY A 21 -37.12 -4.32 -22.88
N GLU A 22 -36.90 -4.68 -21.63
CA GLU A 22 -37.80 -4.40 -20.52
C GLU A 22 -37.12 -3.37 -19.59
N ASP A 23 -37.92 -2.48 -19.02
CA ASP A 23 -37.49 -1.24 -18.37
C ASP A 23 -36.32 -1.38 -17.38
N SER A 24 -35.15 -0.91 -17.81
CA SER A 24 -33.89 -0.85 -17.06
C SER A 24 -33.96 -0.02 -15.76
N ALA A 25 -35.01 0.77 -15.54
CA ALA A 25 -35.20 1.52 -14.29
C ALA A 25 -35.65 0.61 -13.14
N THR A 26 -36.61 -0.28 -13.39
CA THR A 26 -37.17 -1.21 -12.41
C THR A 26 -36.13 -2.23 -11.91
N ASN A 27 -35.15 -2.55 -12.76
CA ASN A 27 -34.07 -3.50 -12.44
C ASN A 27 -33.00 -2.91 -11.49
N ILE A 28 -32.73 -1.60 -11.54
CA ILE A 28 -31.72 -0.95 -10.67
C ILE A 28 -32.24 -0.79 -9.23
N TYR A 29 -33.53 -0.51 -9.05
CA TYR A 29 -34.15 -0.46 -7.73
C TYR A 29 -34.30 -1.85 -7.11
N LYS A 30 -34.52 -2.90 -7.92
CA LYS A 30 -34.43 -4.30 -7.45
C LYS A 30 -33.02 -4.69 -7.03
N GLU A 31 -31.99 -4.29 -7.80
CA GLU A 31 -30.60 -4.51 -7.38
C GLU A 31 -30.35 -3.88 -6.00
N LEU A 32 -30.77 -2.63 -5.75
CA LEU A 32 -30.62 -1.94 -4.45
C LEU A 32 -31.12 -2.74 -3.23
N GLU A 33 -32.18 -3.53 -3.39
CA GLU A 33 -32.76 -4.38 -2.35
C GLU A 33 -32.01 -5.72 -2.19
N GLU A 34 -31.25 -6.15 -3.19
CA GLU A 34 -30.44 -7.38 -3.08
C GLU A 34 -29.31 -7.20 -2.06
N PRO A 35 -29.10 -8.19 -1.17
CA PRO A 35 -28.05 -8.14 -0.18
C PRO A 35 -26.67 -8.01 -0.84
N LEU A 36 -25.87 -7.06 -0.35
CA LEU A 36 -24.50 -6.87 -0.80
C LEU A 36 -23.67 -8.11 -0.50
N SER A 37 -23.22 -8.81 -1.54
CA SER A 37 -22.22 -9.87 -1.40
C SER A 37 -20.84 -9.25 -1.19
N ILE A 38 -20.39 -9.21 0.06
CA ILE A 38 -19.08 -8.70 0.46
C ILE A 38 -18.23 -9.90 0.87
N PRO A 39 -17.08 -10.15 0.21
CA PRO A 39 -16.16 -11.18 0.65
C PRO A 39 -15.70 -10.91 2.09
N GLU A 40 -16.08 -11.79 3.01
CA GLU A 40 -15.67 -11.68 4.41
C GLU A 40 -14.25 -12.19 4.61
N LYS A 41 -13.50 -11.52 5.49
CA LYS A 41 -12.17 -12.00 5.87
C LYS A 41 -12.30 -13.15 6.88
N PRO A 42 -11.32 -14.08 6.91
CA PRO A 42 -11.34 -15.20 7.87
C PRO A 42 -11.52 -14.73 9.32
N ALA A 43 -10.89 -13.63 9.72
CA ALA A 43 -11.06 -13.06 11.06
C ALA A 43 -12.52 -12.73 11.44
N VAL A 44 -13.30 -12.20 10.49
CA VAL A 44 -14.71 -11.82 10.72
C VAL A 44 -15.57 -13.07 10.85
N ILE A 45 -15.30 -14.08 10.01
CA ILE A 45 -16.00 -15.37 10.03
C ILE A 45 -15.71 -16.08 11.35
N GLU A 46 -14.43 -16.20 11.73
CA GLU A 46 -14.03 -16.87 12.98
C GLU A 46 -14.58 -16.16 14.23
N GLU A 47 -14.73 -14.83 14.23
CA GLU A 47 -15.36 -14.10 15.34
C GLU A 47 -16.86 -14.38 15.41
N ARG A 48 -17.56 -14.35 14.26
CA ARG A 48 -18.99 -14.67 14.18
C ARG A 48 -19.29 -16.09 14.64
N ASP A 49 -18.41 -17.02 14.30
CA ASP A 49 -18.54 -18.43 14.68
C ASP A 49 -18.08 -18.70 16.13
N GLY A 50 -17.62 -17.67 16.85
CA GLY A 50 -17.19 -17.76 18.25
C GLY A 50 -15.86 -18.49 18.46
N ILE A 51 -15.07 -18.69 17.40
CA ILE A 51 -13.74 -19.32 17.45
C ILE A 51 -12.74 -18.35 18.07
N ILE A 52 -12.86 -17.07 17.73
CA ILE A 52 -12.09 -15.98 18.33
C ILE A 52 -12.99 -14.98 19.02
N GLU A 53 -12.45 -14.28 19.99
CA GLU A 53 -13.10 -13.18 20.69
C GLU A 53 -12.11 -12.04 20.92
N MET A 54 -12.60 -10.80 20.82
CA MET A 54 -11.84 -9.60 21.16
C MET A 54 -12.04 -9.30 22.65
N ARG A 55 -10.95 -9.26 23.42
CA ARG A 55 -11.00 -8.89 24.83
C ARG A 55 -10.06 -7.74 25.15
N VAL A 56 -10.57 -6.79 25.92
CA VAL A 56 -9.73 -5.78 26.58
C VAL A 56 -9.29 -6.36 27.91
N ILE A 57 -7.99 -6.44 28.10
CA ILE A 57 -7.33 -7.07 29.23
C ILE A 57 -6.48 -6.02 29.94
N THR A 58 -6.61 -6.00 31.26
CA THR A 58 -5.86 -5.10 32.14
C THR A 58 -5.29 -5.90 33.31
N ASN A 59 -4.23 -5.40 33.93
CA ASN A 59 -3.72 -6.01 35.16
C ASN A 59 -4.61 -5.64 36.36
N ASN A 60 -5.69 -6.39 36.53
CA ASN A 60 -6.67 -6.24 37.60
C ASN A 60 -6.50 -7.27 38.73
N GLY A 61 -5.41 -8.05 38.72
CA GLY A 61 -5.13 -9.08 39.71
C GLY A 61 -5.92 -10.39 39.55
N THR A 62 -6.80 -10.54 38.55
CA THR A 62 -7.49 -11.81 38.32
C THR A 62 -6.58 -12.82 37.63
N MET A 63 -6.74 -14.10 37.98
CA MET A 63 -5.94 -15.19 37.39
C MET A 63 -6.15 -15.28 35.87
N ASP A 64 -7.38 -15.08 35.40
CA ASP A 64 -7.70 -15.11 33.96
C ASP A 64 -6.99 -14.01 33.18
N ASN A 65 -7.03 -12.75 33.67
CA ASN A 65 -6.32 -11.67 33.00
C ASN A 65 -4.82 -11.86 33.08
N LEU A 66 -4.29 -12.35 34.21
CA LEU A 66 -2.87 -12.62 34.35
C LEU A 66 -2.39 -13.70 33.36
N LEU A 67 -3.19 -14.75 33.14
CA LEU A 67 -2.91 -15.79 32.15
C LEU A 67 -2.89 -15.21 30.73
N LEU A 68 -3.89 -14.41 30.38
CA LEU A 68 -3.99 -13.80 29.05
C LEU A 68 -2.88 -12.77 28.81
N LEU A 69 -2.56 -11.92 29.78
CA LEU A 69 -1.43 -10.98 29.72
C LEU A 69 -0.10 -11.73 29.58
N THR A 70 0.07 -12.87 30.27
CA THR A 70 1.26 -13.71 30.14
C THR A 70 1.37 -14.30 28.73
N SER A 71 0.26 -14.77 28.18
CA SER A 71 0.18 -15.27 26.80
C SER A 71 0.53 -14.17 25.79
N LEU A 72 -0.02 -12.96 25.97
CA LEU A 72 0.26 -11.79 25.13
C LEU A 72 1.72 -11.35 25.23
N LYS A 73 2.28 -11.26 26.44
CA LYS A 73 3.69 -10.93 26.69
C LYS A 73 4.61 -11.88 25.93
N ASN A 74 4.33 -13.18 25.98
CA ASN A 74 5.11 -14.19 25.24
C ASN A 74 4.98 -14.00 23.73
N CYS A 75 3.78 -13.70 23.23
CA CYS A 75 3.55 -13.37 21.82
C CYS A 75 4.37 -12.13 21.39
N ILE A 76 4.33 -11.04 22.16
CA ILE A 76 5.10 -9.81 21.89
C ILE A 76 6.59 -10.11 21.86
N ARG A 77 7.11 -10.84 22.85
CA ARG A 77 8.53 -11.20 22.94
C ARG A 77 9.00 -12.01 21.72
N THR A 78 8.17 -12.91 21.20
CA THR A 78 8.51 -13.70 20.01
C THR A 78 8.46 -12.85 18.74
N GLN A 79 7.48 -11.94 18.63
CA GLN A 79 7.28 -11.14 17.41
C GLN A 79 8.18 -9.88 17.35
N LEU A 80 8.67 -9.40 18.49
CA LEU A 80 9.57 -8.24 18.60
C LEU A 80 10.88 -8.61 19.32
N PRO A 81 11.80 -9.35 18.66
CA PRO A 81 13.01 -9.86 19.30
C PRO A 81 14.00 -8.76 19.73
N ASN A 82 13.94 -7.58 19.10
CA ASN A 82 14.81 -6.44 19.43
C ASN A 82 14.35 -5.69 20.70
N MET A 83 13.15 -5.97 21.21
CA MET A 83 12.61 -5.32 22.40
C MET A 83 13.03 -6.09 23.67
N PRO A 84 13.64 -5.44 24.69
CA PRO A 84 14.06 -6.11 25.91
C PRO A 84 12.90 -6.81 26.63
N ALA A 85 13.10 -8.07 27.05
CA ALA A 85 12.05 -8.86 27.69
C ALA A 85 11.52 -8.22 28.98
N GLU A 86 12.39 -7.59 29.77
CA GLU A 86 12.00 -6.86 30.98
C GLU A 86 11.16 -5.64 30.66
N TYR A 87 11.50 -4.92 29.58
CA TYR A 87 10.74 -3.78 29.10
C TYR A 87 9.31 -4.17 28.70
N ILE A 88 9.18 -5.23 27.90
CA ILE A 88 7.87 -5.79 27.50
C ILE A 88 7.06 -6.19 28.73
N THR A 89 7.68 -6.97 29.62
CA THR A 89 7.05 -7.45 30.86
C THR A 89 6.50 -6.30 31.69
N ARG A 90 7.33 -5.27 31.92
CA ARG A 90 6.97 -4.11 32.73
C ARG A 90 5.75 -3.40 32.15
N LEU A 91 5.69 -3.16 30.84
CA LEU A 91 4.58 -2.41 30.24
C LEU A 91 3.31 -3.24 30.07
N VAL A 92 3.42 -4.53 29.75
CA VAL A 92 2.24 -5.40 29.61
C VAL A 92 1.52 -5.59 30.95
N TYR A 93 2.25 -5.62 32.07
CA TYR A 93 1.66 -5.72 33.41
C TYR A 93 1.46 -4.36 34.12
N ASP A 94 1.84 -3.25 33.51
CA ASP A 94 1.65 -1.92 34.10
C ASP A 94 0.15 -1.57 34.14
N ASN A 95 -0.31 -1.04 35.27
CA ASN A 95 -1.73 -0.74 35.49
C ASN A 95 -2.23 0.49 34.70
N LYS A 96 -1.33 1.30 34.13
CA LYS A 96 -1.68 2.42 33.23
C LYS A 96 -1.80 1.95 31.79
N HIS A 97 -1.42 0.72 31.49
CA HIS A 97 -1.53 0.12 30.16
C HIS A 97 -2.71 -0.84 30.11
N GLN A 98 -3.32 -0.90 28.94
CA GLN A 98 -4.38 -1.84 28.62
C GLN A 98 -3.98 -2.61 27.36
N SER A 99 -4.53 -3.80 27.18
CA SER A 99 -4.26 -4.59 25.99
C SER A 99 -5.54 -5.11 25.37
N MET A 100 -5.78 -4.80 24.10
CA MET A 100 -6.80 -5.47 23.32
C MET A 100 -6.19 -6.71 22.67
N ALA A 101 -6.68 -7.90 23.02
CA ALA A 101 -6.17 -9.17 22.50
C ALA A 101 -7.23 -9.94 21.72
N ILE A 102 -6.75 -10.70 20.74
CA ILE A 102 -7.54 -11.75 20.09
C ILE A 102 -7.30 -13.03 20.88
N VAL A 103 -8.35 -13.52 21.53
CA VAL A 103 -8.33 -14.78 22.27
C VAL A 103 -9.01 -15.84 21.41
N LYS A 104 -8.31 -16.93 21.13
CA LYS A 104 -8.82 -18.09 20.41
C LYS A 104 -9.12 -19.20 21.39
N GLU A 105 -10.25 -19.88 21.20
CA GLU A 105 -10.70 -20.99 22.07
C GLU A 105 -10.72 -20.60 23.57
N LYS A 106 -11.03 -19.33 23.87
CA LYS A 106 -11.18 -18.74 25.21
C LYS A 106 -9.93 -18.71 26.10
N LYS A 107 -8.78 -19.25 25.68
CA LYS A 107 -7.56 -19.34 26.51
C LYS A 107 -6.27 -18.91 25.83
N ARG A 108 -6.20 -18.91 24.51
CA ARG A 108 -4.95 -18.68 23.77
C ARG A 108 -4.93 -17.31 23.12
N VAL A 109 -3.98 -16.46 23.47
CA VAL A 109 -3.78 -15.18 22.77
C VAL A 109 -3.03 -15.42 21.48
N VAL A 110 -3.61 -14.97 20.35
CA VAL A 110 -3.00 -15.10 19.01
C VAL A 110 -2.46 -13.77 18.48
N GLY A 111 -2.78 -12.67 19.14
CA GLY A 111 -2.30 -11.33 18.83
C GLY A 111 -2.86 -10.33 19.82
N GLY A 112 -2.25 -9.14 19.88
CA GLY A 112 -2.71 -8.08 20.75
C GLY A 112 -2.12 -6.72 20.42
N ILE A 113 -2.83 -5.68 20.84
CA ILE A 113 -2.38 -4.29 20.87
C ILE A 113 -2.34 -3.83 22.32
N THR A 114 -1.16 -3.53 22.83
CA THR A 114 -0.98 -2.87 24.13
C THR A 114 -0.93 -1.37 23.91
N PHE A 115 -1.76 -0.64 24.65
CA PHE A 115 -1.90 0.81 24.52
C PHE A 115 -2.01 1.49 25.89
N ARG A 116 -1.72 2.78 25.92
CA ARG A 116 -1.83 3.65 27.09
C ARG A 116 -2.74 4.83 26.78
N LEU A 117 -3.65 5.14 27.70
CA LEU A 117 -4.63 6.21 27.54
C LEU A 117 -4.12 7.52 28.14
N PHE A 118 -4.40 8.62 27.45
CA PHE A 118 -4.22 10.00 27.90
C PHE A 118 -5.55 10.75 27.73
N PRO A 119 -6.51 10.57 28.66
CA PRO A 119 -7.88 11.07 28.51
C PRO A 119 -7.95 12.59 28.36
N GLU A 120 -7.12 13.33 29.11
CA GLU A 120 -7.02 14.80 29.06
C GLU A 120 -6.68 15.33 27.67
N ASN A 121 -5.99 14.52 26.87
CA ASN A 121 -5.49 14.88 25.54
C ASN A 121 -6.29 14.22 24.42
N ASN A 122 -7.36 13.48 24.75
CA ASN A 122 -8.11 12.60 23.83
C ASN A 122 -7.19 11.71 22.98
N LEU A 123 -6.12 11.21 23.60
CA LEU A 123 -5.01 10.52 22.92
C LEU A 123 -4.82 9.12 23.51
N ALA A 124 -4.47 8.15 22.66
CA ALA A 124 -3.91 6.89 23.11
C ALA A 124 -2.60 6.57 22.37
N GLU A 125 -1.61 6.12 23.13
CA GLU A 125 -0.34 5.62 22.62
C GLU A 125 -0.45 4.12 22.38
N ILE A 126 -0.16 3.65 21.17
CA ILE A 126 0.03 2.23 20.88
C ILE A 126 1.50 1.90 21.13
N VAL A 127 1.73 1.05 22.13
CA VAL A 127 3.05 0.63 22.59
C VAL A 127 3.50 -0.64 21.86
N PHE A 128 2.62 -1.64 21.79
CA PHE A 128 2.90 -2.90 21.09
C PHE A 128 1.72 -3.23 20.18
N CYS A 129 2.00 -3.77 19.00
CA CYS A 129 0.98 -4.29 18.08
C CYS A 129 1.54 -5.52 17.38
N VAL A 130 1.07 -6.71 17.77
CA VAL A 130 1.61 -7.97 17.26
C VAL A 130 0.50 -8.96 16.92
N VAL A 131 0.77 -9.84 15.96
CA VAL A 131 -0.03 -11.03 15.65
C VAL A 131 0.95 -12.18 15.47
N ASN A 132 0.64 -13.36 16.01
CA ASN A 132 1.49 -14.53 15.86
C ASN A 132 1.70 -14.87 14.37
N SER A 133 2.93 -15.21 13.99
CA SER A 133 3.34 -15.38 12.59
C SER A 133 2.46 -16.39 11.83
N ASP A 134 2.08 -17.48 12.49
CA ASP A 134 1.24 -18.54 11.91
C ASP A 134 -0.18 -18.06 11.55
N GLU A 135 -0.59 -16.91 12.08
CA GLU A 135 -1.95 -16.38 12.00
C GLU A 135 -2.02 -15.02 11.26
N GLN A 136 -0.89 -14.47 10.80
CA GLN A 136 -0.82 -13.12 10.18
C GLN A 136 -1.58 -13.00 8.84
N ALA A 137 -1.79 -14.10 8.11
CA ALA A 137 -2.46 -14.10 6.81
C ALA A 137 -4.00 -13.99 6.89
N LYS A 138 -4.60 -14.11 8.08
CA LYS A 138 -6.06 -14.14 8.28
C LYS A 138 -6.72 -12.77 8.39
N GLY A 139 -5.92 -11.71 8.41
CA GLY A 139 -6.40 -10.33 8.56
C GLY A 139 -6.66 -9.90 10.01
N TYR A 140 -6.22 -10.69 10.99
CA TYR A 140 -6.34 -10.40 12.42
C TYR A 140 -5.81 -9.02 12.83
N GLY A 141 -4.68 -8.57 12.27
CA GLY A 141 -4.13 -7.25 12.64
C GLY A 141 -5.07 -6.09 12.31
N SER A 142 -5.63 -6.05 11.09
CA SER A 142 -6.61 -5.02 10.72
C SER A 142 -7.93 -5.18 11.48
N HIS A 143 -8.33 -6.42 11.76
CA HIS A 143 -9.54 -6.72 12.53
C HIS A 143 -9.45 -6.15 13.95
N MET A 144 -8.34 -6.45 14.63
CA MET A 144 -8.04 -5.94 15.97
C MET A 144 -7.91 -4.42 16.01
N MET A 145 -7.27 -3.81 15.01
CA MET A 145 -7.19 -2.35 14.92
C MET A 145 -8.58 -1.69 14.77
N ASN A 146 -9.49 -2.30 14.00
CA ASN A 146 -10.85 -1.79 13.86
C ASN A 146 -11.63 -1.87 15.18
N HIS A 147 -11.52 -3.00 15.88
CA HIS A 147 -12.10 -3.18 17.21
C HIS A 147 -11.52 -2.19 18.23
N LEU A 148 -10.20 -1.96 18.19
CA LEU A 148 -9.54 -0.98 19.06
C LEU A 148 -10.09 0.42 18.85
N LYS A 149 -10.20 0.86 17.60
CA LYS A 149 -10.73 2.19 17.28
C LYS A 149 -12.17 2.36 17.74
N ASP A 150 -13.01 1.35 17.52
CA ASP A 150 -14.40 1.38 17.97
C ASP A 150 -14.49 1.42 19.49
N HIS A 151 -13.72 0.59 20.21
CA HIS A 151 -13.66 0.57 21.67
C HIS A 151 -13.20 1.91 22.26
N LEU A 152 -12.09 2.46 21.75
CA LEU A 152 -11.52 3.72 22.23
C LEU A 152 -12.44 4.92 21.97
N LYS A 153 -13.17 4.89 20.86
CA LYS A 153 -14.12 5.94 20.51
C LYS A 153 -15.38 5.88 21.39
N GLU A 154 -15.90 4.68 21.63
CA GLU A 154 -17.17 4.48 22.32
C GLU A 154 -17.04 4.57 23.85
N ASN A 155 -15.93 4.10 24.41
CA ASN A 155 -15.77 4.01 25.86
C ASN A 155 -14.82 5.08 26.43
N GLU A 156 -13.81 5.51 25.68
CA GLU A 156 -12.71 6.35 26.20
C GLU A 156 -12.68 7.78 25.60
N ASN A 157 -13.58 8.09 24.66
CA ASN A 157 -13.65 9.38 23.94
C ASN A 157 -12.28 9.80 23.33
N VAL A 158 -11.48 8.83 22.91
CA VAL A 158 -10.19 9.08 22.26
C VAL A 158 -10.43 9.48 20.81
N LYS A 159 -9.65 10.46 20.33
CA LYS A 159 -9.71 10.97 18.95
C LYS A 159 -8.44 10.67 18.16
N TYR A 160 -7.32 10.57 18.86
CA TYR A 160 -6.00 10.40 18.27
C TYR A 160 -5.35 9.12 18.77
N LEU A 161 -4.79 8.36 17.84
CA LEU A 161 -3.86 7.28 18.13
C LEU A 161 -2.48 7.72 17.70
N MET A 162 -1.47 7.45 18.51
CA MET A 162 -0.08 7.68 18.14
C MET A 162 0.77 6.46 18.44
N THR A 163 1.81 6.25 17.64
CA THR A 163 2.70 5.10 17.78
C THR A 163 4.05 5.39 17.15
N TYR A 164 5.09 4.73 17.65
CA TYR A 164 6.36 4.62 16.96
C TYR A 164 6.38 3.30 16.20
N ALA A 165 6.46 3.38 14.87
CA ALA A 165 6.46 2.22 13.99
C ALA A 165 7.85 1.99 13.41
N ASP A 166 8.29 0.73 13.41
CA ASP A 166 9.47 0.32 12.66
C ASP A 166 9.19 0.30 11.14
N ASN A 167 10.26 0.19 10.34
CA ASN A 167 10.16 0.21 8.89
C ASN A 167 9.29 -0.92 8.32
N HIS A 168 9.22 -2.07 9.00
CA HIS A 168 8.42 -3.22 8.58
C HIS A 168 6.92 -3.01 8.84
N ALA A 169 6.55 -2.33 9.94
CA ALA A 169 5.16 -2.09 10.32
C ALA A 169 4.56 -0.82 9.70
N MET A 170 5.36 0.11 9.16
CA MET A 170 4.85 1.34 8.53
C MET A 170 3.74 1.08 7.51
N GLY A 171 3.87 0.05 6.67
CA GLY A 171 2.86 -0.31 5.67
C GLY A 171 1.54 -0.76 6.30
N PHE A 172 1.59 -1.46 7.43
CA PHE A 172 0.42 -1.85 8.20
C PHE A 172 -0.28 -0.62 8.80
N PHE A 173 0.47 0.28 9.45
CA PHE A 173 -0.10 1.48 10.05
C PHE A 173 -0.69 2.42 9.00
N LYS A 174 -0.02 2.63 7.86
CA LYS A 174 -0.58 3.41 6.73
C LYS A 174 -1.92 2.85 6.23
N LYS A 175 -2.02 1.52 6.07
CA LYS A 175 -3.29 0.86 5.68
C LYS A 175 -4.40 1.04 6.71
N ASN A 176 -4.04 1.24 7.97
CA ASN A 176 -4.97 1.53 9.05
C ASN A 176 -5.15 3.04 9.29
N GLY A 177 -4.79 3.90 8.34
CA GLY A 177 -5.07 5.35 8.42
C GLY A 177 -4.14 6.13 9.34
N PHE A 178 -2.93 5.60 9.60
CA PHE A 178 -1.85 6.38 10.21
C PHE A 178 -1.06 7.14 9.13
N THR A 179 -0.57 8.32 9.49
CA THR A 179 0.30 9.17 8.66
C THR A 179 1.50 9.62 9.48
N THR A 180 2.61 9.93 8.81
CA THR A 180 3.78 10.58 9.42
C THR A 180 3.57 12.09 9.61
N GLU A 181 2.51 12.65 9.03
CA GLU A 181 2.12 14.05 9.22
C GLU A 181 1.37 14.22 10.54
N ILE A 182 2.09 14.69 11.57
CA ILE A 182 1.54 14.90 12.90
C ILE A 182 0.80 16.24 12.94
N THR A 183 -0.54 16.17 13.01
CA THR A 183 -1.42 17.35 13.09
C THR A 183 -1.77 17.73 14.52
N LEU A 184 -1.51 16.84 15.50
CA LEU A 184 -1.74 17.12 16.91
C LEU A 184 -0.65 18.06 17.46
N GLU A 185 -1.07 19.08 18.22
CA GLU A 185 -0.15 20.04 18.82
C GLU A 185 0.91 19.36 19.69
N ARG A 186 2.18 19.75 19.51
CA ARG A 186 3.34 19.12 20.19
C ARG A 186 3.19 19.02 21.70
N ARG A 187 2.66 20.06 22.36
CA ARG A 187 2.44 20.08 23.81
C ARG A 187 1.53 18.97 24.35
N LEU A 188 0.70 18.38 23.48
CA LEU A 188 -0.27 17.35 23.87
C LEU A 188 0.32 15.94 23.85
N TRP A 189 1.53 15.74 23.30
CA TRP A 189 2.10 14.39 23.14
C TRP A 189 3.60 14.30 23.42
N VAL A 190 4.36 15.40 23.23
CA VAL A 190 5.79 15.44 23.55
C VAL A 190 5.97 15.24 25.06
N GLY A 191 6.81 14.27 25.43
CA GLY A 191 7.06 13.89 26.82
C GLY A 191 6.04 12.91 27.43
N PHE A 192 4.92 12.65 26.74
CA PHE A 192 3.93 11.65 27.16
C PHE A 192 4.16 10.30 26.47
N ILE A 193 4.45 10.35 25.16
CA ILE A 193 4.74 9.19 24.32
C ILE A 193 6.23 8.87 24.42
N LYS A 194 6.55 7.58 24.46
CA LYS A 194 7.94 7.14 24.51
C LYS A 194 8.60 7.15 23.14
N ASP A 195 9.80 7.69 23.09
CA ASP A 195 10.64 7.68 21.89
C ASP A 195 11.38 6.33 21.76
N TYR A 196 11.50 5.85 20.53
CA TYR A 196 12.23 4.63 20.20
C TYR A 196 13.23 4.93 19.08
N ASP A 197 14.47 4.49 19.27
CA ASP A 197 15.51 4.61 18.25
C ASP A 197 15.11 3.82 16.99
N GLU A 198 15.40 4.39 15.82
CA GLU A 198 15.10 3.81 14.50
C GLU A 198 13.60 3.58 14.20
N ALA A 199 12.70 4.17 14.98
CA ALA A 199 11.27 4.14 14.74
C ALA A 199 10.74 5.50 14.25
N THR A 200 9.71 5.46 13.40
CA THR A 200 9.05 6.66 12.89
C THR A 200 7.76 6.91 13.66
N ILE A 201 7.58 8.13 14.16
CA ILE A 201 6.33 8.53 14.79
C ILE A 201 5.20 8.62 13.76
N MET A 202 4.03 8.07 14.09
CA MET A 202 2.86 8.08 13.24
C MET A 202 1.60 8.44 14.04
N GLN A 203 0.70 9.18 13.42
CA GLN A 203 -0.59 9.58 13.99
C GLN A 203 -1.75 9.03 13.16
N CYS A 204 -2.78 8.51 13.82
CA CYS A 204 -4.09 8.25 13.23
C CYS A 204 -5.15 9.13 13.91
N LYS A 205 -5.81 9.97 13.11
CA LYS A 205 -7.00 10.73 13.54
C LYS A 205 -8.24 9.92 13.22
N MET A 206 -8.96 9.48 14.26
CA MET A 206 -10.18 8.68 14.09
C MET A 206 -11.35 9.53 13.59
N ILE A 207 -12.22 8.93 12.78
CA ILE A 207 -13.41 9.56 12.20
C ILE A 207 -14.60 9.28 13.14
N PRO A 208 -15.20 10.28 13.80
CA PRO A 208 -16.22 10.05 14.83
C PRO A 208 -17.43 9.24 14.35
N LYS A 209 -17.92 9.53 13.15
CA LYS A 209 -19.16 8.95 12.61
C LYS A 209 -19.02 7.52 12.07
N VAL A 210 -17.80 6.98 11.98
CA VAL A 210 -17.54 5.69 11.32
C VAL A 210 -17.39 4.58 12.36
N LYS A 211 -18.14 3.48 12.21
CA LYS A 211 -17.92 2.22 12.93
C LYS A 211 -16.92 1.37 12.13
N TYR A 212 -15.70 1.25 12.60
CA TYR A 212 -14.58 0.65 11.88
C TYR A 212 -14.74 -0.86 11.68
N THR A 213 -15.36 -1.56 12.63
CA THR A 213 -15.74 -2.98 12.47
C THR A 213 -16.67 -3.23 11.28
N ARG A 214 -17.48 -2.23 10.88
CA ARG A 214 -18.38 -2.29 9.71
C ARG A 214 -17.85 -1.54 8.50
N LEU A 215 -16.56 -1.20 8.47
CA LEU A 215 -15.98 -0.33 7.44
C LEU A 215 -16.18 -0.88 6.02
N GLN A 216 -16.01 -2.19 5.82
CA GLN A 216 -16.18 -2.81 4.50
C GLN A 216 -17.62 -2.69 3.99
N GLU A 217 -18.60 -2.88 4.87
CA GLU A 217 -20.02 -2.72 4.56
C GLU A 217 -20.35 -1.27 4.19
N ILE A 218 -19.87 -0.31 4.98
CA ILE A 218 -20.08 1.11 4.72
C ILE A 218 -19.51 1.50 3.36
N LEU A 219 -18.28 1.08 3.05
CA LEU A 219 -17.62 1.37 1.78
C LEU A 219 -18.34 0.71 0.59
N ALA A 220 -18.80 -0.53 0.74
CA ALA A 220 -19.57 -1.22 -0.29
C ALA A 220 -20.89 -0.49 -0.59
N ARG A 221 -21.63 -0.07 0.45
CA ARG A 221 -22.86 0.73 0.31
C ARG A 221 -22.59 2.08 -0.38
N GLN A 222 -21.53 2.78 0.01
CA GLN A 222 -21.15 4.05 -0.61
C GLN A 222 -20.79 3.89 -2.10
N LYS A 223 -19.97 2.88 -2.42
CA LYS A 223 -19.61 2.56 -3.81
C LYS A 223 -20.84 2.26 -4.66
N ARG A 224 -21.77 1.46 -4.13
CA ARG A 224 -23.04 1.15 -4.79
C ARG A 224 -23.86 2.41 -5.06
N ALA A 225 -24.02 3.28 -4.05
CA ALA A 225 -24.76 4.54 -4.21
C ALA A 225 -24.16 5.43 -5.30
N ILE A 226 -22.83 5.51 -5.41
CA ILE A 226 -22.13 6.25 -6.48
C ILE A 226 -22.40 5.60 -7.85
N GLN A 227 -22.31 4.28 -7.96
CA GLN A 227 -22.56 3.56 -9.21
C GLN A 227 -23.98 3.80 -9.74
N ILE A 228 -24.97 3.87 -8.85
CA ILE A 228 -26.36 4.14 -9.22
C ILE A 228 -26.52 5.56 -9.77
N LYS A 229 -26.00 6.56 -9.06
CA LYS A 229 -26.03 7.95 -9.54
C LYS A 229 -25.31 8.10 -10.88
N LEU A 230 -24.21 7.36 -11.08
CA LEU A 230 -23.51 7.32 -12.37
C LEU A 230 -24.38 6.67 -13.45
N ALA A 231 -25.06 5.57 -13.15
CA ALA A 231 -25.94 4.89 -14.11
C ALA A 231 -27.12 5.78 -14.53
N GLU A 232 -27.73 6.52 -13.61
CA GLU A 232 -28.79 7.50 -13.92
C GLU A 232 -28.29 8.56 -14.90
N ARG A 233 -27.11 9.11 -14.65
CA ARG A 233 -26.47 10.11 -15.52
C ARG A 233 -26.09 9.51 -16.89
N LEU A 234 -25.63 8.26 -16.91
CA LEU A 234 -25.27 7.56 -18.16
C LEU A 234 -26.50 7.17 -18.99
N LYS A 235 -27.67 6.93 -18.38
CA LYS A 235 -28.93 6.70 -19.12
C LYS A 235 -29.36 7.92 -19.94
N GLN A 236 -29.00 9.12 -19.46
CA GLN A 236 -29.21 10.38 -20.18
C GLN A 236 -28.14 10.64 -21.25
N SER A 237 -27.08 9.81 -21.31
CA SER A 237 -26.02 9.96 -22.29
C SER A 237 -26.45 9.39 -23.64
N THR A 238 -26.39 10.23 -24.66
CA THR A 238 -26.60 9.83 -26.05
C THR A 238 -25.50 8.87 -26.51
N LYS A 239 -25.88 7.77 -27.18
CA LYS A 239 -24.93 6.89 -27.87
C LYS A 239 -24.73 7.41 -29.30
N TYR A 240 -23.52 7.83 -29.64
CA TYR A 240 -23.20 8.29 -31.00
C TYR A 240 -22.72 7.12 -31.88
N PRO A 241 -23.00 7.15 -33.19
CA PRO A 241 -22.46 6.16 -34.12
C PRO A 241 -20.92 6.21 -34.18
N GLY A 242 -20.30 5.09 -34.54
CA GLY A 242 -18.85 5.01 -34.71
C GLY A 242 -18.35 5.94 -35.82
N LEU A 243 -17.17 6.54 -35.60
CA LEU A 243 -16.53 7.43 -36.56
C LEU A 243 -16.14 6.68 -37.84
N GLN A 244 -16.66 7.12 -38.98
CA GLN A 244 -16.37 6.52 -40.30
C GLN A 244 -15.12 7.13 -40.99
N LEU A 245 -14.40 8.02 -40.29
CA LEU A 245 -13.30 8.81 -40.87
C LEU A 245 -11.98 8.02 -41.03
N PHE A 246 -11.85 6.87 -40.35
CA PHE A 246 -10.62 6.08 -40.25
C PHE A 246 -10.67 4.83 -41.14
N HIS A 247 -10.60 5.01 -42.47
CA HIS A 247 -10.45 3.91 -43.44
C HIS A 247 -9.02 3.85 -44.01
N LYS A 248 -8.67 2.84 -44.83
CA LYS A 248 -7.29 2.64 -45.37
C LYS A 248 -6.71 3.88 -46.09
N ASN A 249 -7.56 4.73 -46.67
CA ASN A 249 -7.21 6.01 -47.30
C ASN A 249 -7.78 7.24 -46.53
N GLY A 250 -8.20 7.05 -45.27
CA GLY A 250 -8.83 8.06 -44.43
C GLY A 250 -7.85 8.93 -43.65
N VAL A 251 -8.39 9.82 -42.84
CA VAL A 251 -7.61 10.80 -42.05
C VAL A 251 -6.97 10.10 -40.85
N LYS A 252 -5.70 10.42 -40.53
CA LYS A 252 -4.98 9.84 -39.38
C LYS A 252 -5.24 10.55 -38.05
N HIS A 253 -5.73 11.79 -38.10
CA HIS A 253 -5.99 12.64 -36.94
C HIS A 253 -7.29 13.40 -37.15
N VAL A 254 -8.15 13.43 -36.14
CA VAL A 254 -9.40 14.19 -36.14
C VAL A 254 -9.37 15.11 -34.94
N ASP A 255 -9.69 16.38 -35.15
CA ASP A 255 -9.83 17.32 -34.04
C ASP A 255 -10.96 16.84 -33.11
N PRO A 256 -10.67 16.52 -31.83
CA PRO A 256 -11.67 16.04 -30.87
C PRO A 256 -12.90 16.96 -30.76
N MET A 257 -12.76 18.27 -30.97
CA MET A 257 -13.87 19.23 -30.90
C MET A 257 -14.89 19.09 -32.05
N THR A 258 -14.52 18.39 -33.12
CA THR A 258 -15.41 18.08 -34.25
C THR A 258 -16.30 16.87 -33.98
N ILE A 259 -16.04 16.11 -32.91
CA ILE A 259 -16.82 14.92 -32.54
C ILE A 259 -17.94 15.36 -31.59
N GLN A 260 -19.19 15.24 -32.04
CA GLN A 260 -20.37 15.72 -31.30
C GLN A 260 -20.41 15.24 -29.84
N GLY A 261 -20.15 13.95 -29.59
CA GLY A 261 -20.14 13.41 -28.23
C GLY A 261 -19.02 13.94 -27.33
N ILE A 262 -17.87 14.32 -27.90
CA ILE A 262 -16.77 14.94 -27.14
C ILE A 262 -17.14 16.38 -26.80
N LYS A 263 -17.62 17.13 -27.79
CA LYS A 263 -18.08 18.51 -27.61
C LYS A 263 -19.18 18.63 -26.54
N GLU A 264 -20.17 17.74 -26.57
CA GLU A 264 -21.28 17.73 -25.60
C GLU A 264 -20.88 17.23 -24.21
N SER A 265 -19.79 16.46 -24.08
CA SER A 265 -19.29 16.02 -22.78
C SER A 265 -18.64 17.14 -21.94
N GLY A 266 -18.44 18.33 -22.54
CA GLY A 266 -17.71 19.43 -21.93
C GLY A 266 -16.21 19.17 -21.86
N TRP A 267 -15.70 18.22 -22.66
CA TRP A 267 -14.27 17.92 -22.76
C TRP A 267 -13.51 19.15 -23.24
N ASP A 268 -12.38 19.42 -22.60
CA ASP A 268 -11.42 20.42 -23.04
C ASP A 268 -10.02 19.76 -23.20
N PRO A 269 -9.12 20.35 -24.01
CA PRO A 269 -7.76 19.85 -24.17
C PRO A 269 -6.96 19.77 -22.86
N GLU A 270 -7.31 20.58 -21.85
CA GLU A 270 -6.67 20.58 -20.53
C GLU A 270 -7.08 19.36 -19.69
N MET A 271 -8.30 18.83 -19.86
CA MET A 271 -8.77 17.58 -19.26
C MET A 271 -8.00 16.39 -19.81
N GLU A 272 -7.68 16.41 -21.11
CA GLU A 272 -6.81 15.41 -21.72
C GLU A 272 -5.37 15.50 -21.19
N ALA A 273 -4.81 16.71 -21.04
CA ALA A 273 -3.50 16.91 -20.41
C ALA A 273 -3.49 16.39 -18.96
N ARG A 274 -4.57 16.63 -18.20
CA ARG A 274 -4.76 16.12 -16.82
C ARG A 274 -4.93 14.61 -16.77
N ALA A 275 -5.70 14.01 -17.68
CA ALA A 275 -5.93 12.56 -17.75
C ALA A 275 -4.67 11.78 -18.17
N HIS A 276 -3.87 12.35 -19.06
CA HIS A 276 -2.54 11.84 -19.40
C HIS A 276 -1.53 11.95 -18.25
N GLY A 277 -1.87 12.69 -17.18
CA GLY A 277 -1.14 12.73 -15.91
C GLY A 277 -1.11 11.39 -15.15
N ASN A 278 -1.83 10.36 -15.61
CA ASN A 278 -1.85 9.01 -15.02
C ASN A 278 -1.32 7.89 -15.94
N LYS A 279 -0.41 8.21 -16.87
CA LYS A 279 0.67 7.25 -17.19
C LYS A 279 1.45 7.02 -15.90
N LYS A 280 2.03 5.83 -15.63
CA LYS A 280 2.96 5.64 -14.49
C LYS A 280 3.88 6.84 -14.48
N THR A 281 3.75 7.72 -13.48
CA THR A 281 4.48 8.98 -13.48
C THR A 281 5.97 8.63 -13.60
N ASN A 282 6.76 9.46 -14.28
CA ASN A 282 8.21 9.22 -14.37
C ASN A 282 8.79 8.93 -12.98
N ARG A 283 8.27 9.60 -11.94
CA ARG A 283 8.56 9.34 -10.53
C ARG A 283 8.26 7.91 -10.08
N SER A 284 7.09 7.35 -10.42
CA SER A 284 6.75 5.96 -10.11
C SER A 284 7.66 4.96 -10.83
N ILE A 285 8.04 5.25 -12.08
CA ILE A 285 9.00 4.43 -12.84
C ILE A 285 10.38 4.47 -12.17
N MET A 286 10.90 5.67 -11.88
CA MET A 286 12.17 5.87 -11.18
C MET A 286 12.18 5.15 -9.82
N ALA A 287 11.12 5.30 -9.02
CA ALA A 287 11.01 4.67 -7.71
C ALA A 287 11.00 3.14 -7.81
N SER A 288 10.26 2.58 -8.77
CA SER A 288 10.21 1.14 -9.02
C SER A 288 11.59 0.59 -9.41
N ILE A 289 12.27 1.25 -10.36
CA ILE A 289 13.60 0.82 -10.82
C ILE A 289 14.63 0.93 -9.69
N THR A 290 14.61 2.03 -8.93
CA THR A 290 15.53 2.25 -7.79
C THR A 290 15.38 1.14 -6.74
N ALA A 291 14.14 0.79 -6.39
CA ALA A 291 13.86 -0.30 -5.45
C ALA A 291 14.32 -1.67 -5.96
N GLU A 292 14.16 -1.95 -7.26
CA GLU A 292 14.65 -3.18 -7.89
C GLU A 292 16.19 -3.23 -7.90
N LEU A 293 16.87 -2.12 -8.21
CA LEU A 293 18.33 -2.02 -8.17
C LEU A 293 18.88 -2.26 -6.76
N LYS A 294 18.29 -1.65 -5.72
CA LYS A 294 18.72 -1.85 -4.33
C LYS A 294 18.62 -3.33 -3.91
N LYS A 295 17.60 -4.05 -4.36
CA LYS A 295 17.41 -5.48 -4.05
C LYS A 295 18.34 -6.43 -4.80
N HIS A 296 18.89 -6.00 -5.94
CA HIS A 296 19.73 -6.87 -6.76
C HIS A 296 21.01 -7.31 -6.02
N ALA A 297 21.41 -8.57 -6.16
CA ALA A 297 22.54 -9.15 -5.41
C ALA A 297 23.87 -8.40 -5.62
N LYS A 298 24.07 -7.83 -6.82
CA LYS A 298 25.27 -7.06 -7.18
C LYS A 298 25.27 -5.59 -6.73
N SER A 299 24.23 -5.14 -6.03
CA SER A 299 24.11 -3.72 -5.66
C SER A 299 24.85 -3.32 -4.39
N TRP A 300 25.31 -4.28 -3.59
CA TRP A 300 25.87 -4.04 -2.27
C TRP A 300 26.94 -2.91 -2.20
N PRO A 301 27.85 -2.71 -3.17
CA PRO A 301 28.84 -1.63 -3.07
C PRO A 301 28.27 -0.24 -3.34
N PHE A 302 27.06 -0.16 -3.89
CA PHE A 302 26.46 1.08 -4.39
C PHE A 302 25.23 1.51 -3.58
N ARG A 303 24.91 0.80 -2.49
CA ARG A 303 23.70 1.03 -1.71
C ARG A 303 23.75 2.32 -0.90
N ILE A 304 24.94 2.70 -0.45
CA ILE A 304 25.21 3.86 0.39
C ILE A 304 26.41 4.63 -0.18
N PRO A 305 26.60 5.91 0.17
CA PRO A 305 27.77 6.69 -0.21
C PRO A 305 29.07 6.01 0.25
N VAL A 306 30.14 6.16 -0.53
CA VAL A 306 31.48 5.68 -0.15
C VAL A 306 31.96 6.47 1.06
N ASN A 307 32.39 5.79 2.12
CA ASN A 307 32.94 6.47 3.29
C ASN A 307 34.33 7.06 2.97
N GLY A 308 34.47 8.39 3.03
CA GLY A 308 35.71 9.09 2.74
C GLY A 308 36.83 8.83 3.77
N ASP A 309 36.48 8.44 5.00
CA ASP A 309 37.45 8.09 6.02
C ASP A 309 38.05 6.69 5.78
N GLU A 310 37.25 5.78 5.21
CA GLU A 310 37.69 4.43 4.81
C GLU A 310 38.40 4.42 3.46
N VAL A 311 38.05 5.37 2.58
CA VAL A 311 38.60 5.49 1.22
C VAL A 311 39.11 6.93 0.98
N PRO A 312 40.28 7.31 1.53
CA PRO A 312 40.72 8.71 1.66
C PRO A 312 40.97 9.49 0.37
N ASP A 313 41.21 8.81 -0.74
CA ASP A 313 41.46 9.38 -2.06
C ASP A 313 40.23 9.36 -2.98
N TYR A 314 39.14 8.70 -2.57
CA TYR A 314 37.94 8.54 -3.40
C TYR A 314 37.38 9.87 -3.89
N TYR A 315 37.11 10.81 -2.98
CA TYR A 315 36.56 12.13 -3.31
C TYR A 315 37.57 13.08 -3.96
N LYS A 316 38.87 12.72 -3.96
CA LYS A 316 39.89 13.46 -4.73
C LYS A 316 39.82 13.05 -6.21
N ILE A 317 39.56 11.78 -6.48
CA ILE A 317 39.50 11.20 -7.83
C ILE A 317 38.11 11.39 -8.44
N ILE A 318 37.05 11.02 -7.71
CA ILE A 318 35.66 11.10 -8.15
C ILE A 318 35.05 12.46 -7.80
N LYS A 319 34.74 13.25 -8.84
CA LYS A 319 34.25 14.63 -8.70
C LYS A 319 32.74 14.76 -8.48
N ALA A 320 31.97 13.79 -8.98
CA ALA A 320 30.52 13.76 -8.85
C ALA A 320 30.12 12.41 -8.24
N PRO A 321 30.24 12.22 -6.92
CA PRO A 321 29.88 10.96 -6.27
C PRO A 321 28.36 10.72 -6.38
N MET A 322 27.97 9.44 -6.48
CA MET A 322 26.56 9.04 -6.57
C MET A 322 26.39 7.61 -6.04
N ASP A 323 25.24 7.32 -5.45
CA ASP A 323 24.87 6.05 -4.85
C ASP A 323 23.33 5.87 -4.84
N LEU A 324 22.85 4.64 -4.58
CA LEU A 324 21.43 4.31 -4.67
C LEU A 324 20.58 4.93 -3.55
N MET A 325 21.14 5.23 -2.37
CA MET A 325 20.43 5.93 -1.29
C MET A 325 20.21 7.40 -1.67
N THR A 326 21.22 8.04 -2.24
CA THR A 326 21.10 9.41 -2.77
C THR A 326 20.09 9.48 -3.91
N ILE A 327 20.12 8.53 -4.86
CA ILE A 327 19.13 8.47 -5.96
C ILE A 327 17.71 8.27 -5.40
N GLU A 328 17.52 7.36 -4.44
CA GLU A 328 16.21 7.13 -3.81
C GLU A 328 15.67 8.42 -3.17
N SER A 329 16.50 9.12 -2.40
CA SER A 329 16.14 10.41 -1.81
C SER A 329 15.77 11.47 -2.86
N LYS A 330 16.52 11.55 -3.97
CA LYS A 330 16.21 12.46 -5.09
C LYS A 330 14.89 12.13 -5.78
N VAL A 331 14.53 10.85 -5.90
CA VAL A 331 13.23 10.41 -6.42
C VAL A 331 12.09 10.74 -5.45
N GLU A 332 12.30 10.55 -4.15
CA GLU A 332 11.31 10.87 -3.12
C GLU A 332 11.05 12.37 -3.00
N ASN A 333 12.09 13.20 -3.16
CA ASN A 333 12.00 14.65 -3.10
C ASN A 333 11.71 15.33 -4.46
N ASN A 334 11.40 14.53 -5.50
CA ASN A 334 11.02 15.02 -6.82
C ASN A 334 12.11 15.91 -7.49
N CYS A 335 13.39 15.60 -7.26
CA CYS A 335 14.53 16.35 -7.77
C CYS A 335 14.83 16.09 -9.26
N TYR A 336 14.23 15.06 -9.87
CA TYR A 336 14.39 14.74 -11.28
C TYR A 336 13.25 15.32 -12.10
N LYS A 337 13.58 16.18 -13.08
CA LYS A 337 12.59 16.77 -13.99
C LYS A 337 12.23 15.79 -15.11
N THR A 338 13.21 15.01 -15.56
CA THR A 338 13.06 14.03 -16.64
C THR A 338 13.55 12.65 -16.21
N LEU A 339 13.15 11.61 -16.96
CA LEU A 339 13.70 10.27 -16.77
C LEU A 339 15.19 10.21 -17.14
N ASP A 340 15.62 11.04 -18.09
CA ASP A 340 17.02 11.11 -18.53
C ASP A 340 17.94 11.63 -17.42
N ASP A 341 17.50 12.61 -16.62
CA ASP A 341 18.24 13.11 -15.45
C ASP A 341 18.50 11.97 -14.44
N TYR A 342 17.50 11.11 -14.23
CA TYR A 342 17.62 9.93 -13.37
C TYR A 342 18.55 8.87 -13.97
N ILE A 343 18.44 8.61 -15.27
CA ILE A 343 19.30 7.63 -15.97
C ILE A 343 20.77 8.05 -15.89
N GLN A 344 21.06 9.35 -16.01
CA GLN A 344 22.41 9.89 -15.90
C GLN A 344 23.01 9.61 -14.52
N ASP A 345 22.28 9.85 -13.44
CA ASP A 345 22.75 9.57 -12.08
C ASP A 345 22.95 8.07 -11.82
N VAL A 346 22.04 7.20 -12.29
CA VAL A 346 22.23 5.75 -12.15
C VAL A 346 23.47 5.29 -12.90
N ARG A 347 23.72 5.82 -14.10
CA ARG A 347 24.95 5.52 -14.88
C ARG A 347 26.21 6.08 -14.23
N LEU A 348 26.10 7.21 -13.53
CA LEU A 348 27.21 7.83 -12.81
C LEU A 348 27.77 6.90 -11.74
N ILE A 349 26.93 6.12 -11.05
CA ILE A 349 27.37 5.06 -10.11
C ILE A 349 28.35 4.10 -10.80
N PHE A 350 27.99 3.57 -11.98
CA PHE A 350 28.78 2.57 -12.68
C PHE A 350 30.06 3.17 -13.27
N ASN A 351 29.98 4.39 -13.79
CA ASN A 351 31.12 5.09 -14.35
C ASN A 351 32.13 5.46 -13.28
N ASN A 352 31.69 6.01 -12.15
CA ASN A 352 32.56 6.29 -11.01
C ASN A 352 33.25 5.03 -10.49
N CYS A 353 32.52 3.91 -10.44
CA CYS A 353 33.09 2.62 -10.07
C CYS A 353 34.25 2.22 -11.00
N ARG A 354 34.08 2.36 -12.32
CA ARG A 354 35.12 2.05 -13.32
C ARG A 354 36.27 3.05 -13.38
N ILE A 355 36.02 4.31 -13.06
CA ILE A 355 37.08 5.34 -12.96
C ILE A 355 37.99 5.04 -11.76
N TYR A 356 37.39 4.68 -10.63
CA TYR A 356 38.13 4.50 -9.38
C TYR A 356 38.77 3.11 -9.25
N ASN A 357 38.09 2.06 -9.70
CA ASN A 357 38.53 0.67 -9.50
C ASN A 357 39.14 0.08 -10.78
N ALA A 358 40.22 -0.68 -10.62
CA ALA A 358 40.83 -1.42 -11.71
C ALA A 358 39.86 -2.45 -12.34
N GLU A 359 40.07 -2.75 -13.62
CA GLU A 359 39.31 -3.78 -14.33
C GLU A 359 39.46 -5.15 -13.65
N GLY A 360 38.41 -5.97 -13.71
CA GLY A 360 38.39 -7.32 -13.13
C GLY A 360 38.12 -7.40 -11.63
N THR A 361 38.16 -6.28 -10.89
CA THR A 361 37.78 -6.21 -9.47
C THR A 361 36.32 -6.62 -9.25
N ILE A 362 36.00 -7.06 -8.02
CA ILE A 362 34.62 -7.41 -7.64
C ILE A 362 33.67 -6.22 -7.81
N TYR A 363 34.14 -5.00 -7.56
CA TYR A 363 33.37 -3.77 -7.72
C TYR A 363 33.00 -3.51 -9.19
N VAL A 364 33.95 -3.62 -10.12
CA VAL A 364 33.68 -3.46 -11.56
C VAL A 364 32.78 -4.59 -12.08
N LYS A 365 32.95 -5.84 -11.60
CA LYS A 365 32.03 -6.96 -11.92
C LYS A 365 30.61 -6.71 -11.41
N CYS A 366 30.47 -6.08 -10.25
CA CYS A 366 29.19 -5.67 -9.69
C CYS A 366 28.56 -4.54 -10.52
N ALA A 367 29.31 -3.49 -10.85
CA ALA A 367 28.86 -2.37 -11.68
C ALA A 367 28.36 -2.86 -13.04
N ASN A 368 29.15 -3.66 -13.76
CA ASN A 368 28.77 -4.18 -15.09
C ASN A 368 27.52 -5.08 -15.01
N GLY A 369 27.41 -5.90 -13.96
CA GLY A 369 26.24 -6.75 -13.77
C GLY A 369 24.97 -5.97 -13.43
N LEU A 370 25.07 -4.96 -12.58
CA LEU A 370 23.94 -4.11 -12.20
C LEU A 370 23.53 -3.17 -13.34
N GLU A 371 24.48 -2.66 -14.11
CA GLU A 371 24.22 -1.85 -15.31
C GLU A 371 23.50 -2.65 -16.40
N LYS A 372 23.90 -3.91 -16.62
CA LYS A 372 23.18 -4.82 -17.52
C LYS A 372 21.72 -4.98 -17.10
N TYR A 373 21.48 -5.27 -15.82
CA TYR A 373 20.14 -5.41 -15.26
C TYR A 373 19.32 -4.10 -15.39
N PHE A 374 19.93 -2.95 -15.10
CA PHE A 374 19.32 -1.64 -15.28
C PHE A 374 18.89 -1.39 -16.73
N ASN A 375 19.76 -1.68 -17.70
CA ASN A 375 19.47 -1.52 -19.12
C ASN A 375 18.36 -2.47 -19.61
N GLU A 376 18.33 -3.72 -19.14
CA GLU A 376 17.22 -4.65 -19.39
C GLU A 376 15.90 -4.09 -18.84
N ARG A 377 15.97 -3.44 -17.68
CA ARG A 377 14.78 -2.89 -17.05
C ARG A 377 14.26 -1.65 -17.77
N LEU A 378 15.14 -0.76 -18.21
CA LEU A 378 14.77 0.40 -19.05
C LEU A 378 14.05 -0.03 -20.33
N LYS A 379 14.55 -1.06 -21.04
CA LYS A 379 13.89 -1.59 -22.25
C LYS A 379 12.45 -2.05 -22.00
N PHE A 380 12.15 -2.61 -20.83
CA PHE A 380 10.78 -2.98 -20.48
C PHE A 380 9.87 -1.76 -20.37
N TYR A 381 10.36 -0.66 -19.80
CA TYR A 381 9.58 0.57 -19.65
C TYR A 381 9.43 1.34 -20.97
N ASP A 382 10.45 1.36 -21.83
CA ASP A 382 10.35 1.90 -23.19
C ASP A 382 9.33 1.11 -24.03
N ASN A 383 9.35 -0.21 -23.93
CA ASN A 383 8.38 -1.09 -24.60
C ASN A 383 6.97 -0.99 -24.01
N ALA A 384 6.81 -0.74 -22.71
CA ALA A 384 5.50 -0.53 -22.09
C ALA A 384 4.87 0.81 -22.51
N ASN A 385 5.68 1.86 -22.71
CA ASN A 385 5.22 3.13 -23.28
C ASN A 385 4.90 3.02 -24.78
N ASN A 386 5.62 2.18 -25.53
CA ASN A 386 5.37 1.96 -26.97
C ASN A 386 4.32 0.88 -27.29
N ASN A 387 4.02 -0.06 -26.37
CA ASN A 387 3.01 -1.11 -26.58
C ASN A 387 1.56 -0.63 -26.46
N GLY A 388 1.33 0.64 -26.11
CA GLY A 388 0.07 1.35 -26.39
C GLY A 388 -0.14 1.66 -27.88
N ILE A 389 0.91 1.50 -28.71
CA ILE A 389 0.90 1.67 -30.16
C ILE A 389 1.28 0.33 -30.82
N LYS A 390 0.58 -0.77 -30.49
CA LYS A 390 0.60 -1.92 -31.39
C LYS A 390 -0.23 -1.59 -32.63
N ARG A 391 0.45 -1.09 -33.66
CA ARG A 391 0.01 -1.16 -35.06
C ARG A 391 -0.31 -2.62 -35.38
N VAL A 392 -1.59 -2.93 -35.51
CA VAL A 392 -2.01 -4.17 -36.16
C VAL A 392 -1.64 -4.03 -37.63
N LYS A 393 -0.57 -4.70 -38.05
CA LYS A 393 -0.31 -4.97 -39.47
C LYS A 393 -1.27 -6.10 -39.86
N TYR A 394 -2.25 -5.81 -40.68
CA TYR A 394 -2.97 -6.84 -41.43
C TYR A 394 -2.18 -7.12 -42.70
N SER A 395 -1.62 -8.33 -42.76
CA SER A 395 -1.30 -9.05 -44.01
C SER A 395 -2.58 -9.42 -44.74
#